data_AF-A0A2I0WTU3-F1
#
_entry.id   AF-A0A2I0WTU3-F1
#
_cell.length_a   1.000
_cell.length_b   1.000
_cell.length_c   1.000
_cell.angle_alpha   90.00
_cell.angle_beta   90.00
_cell.angle_gamma   90.00
#
_symmetry.space_group_name_H-M   'P 1'
#
loop_
_entity.id
_entity.type
_entity.pdbx_description
1 polymer ?
#
loop_
_entity_poly.entity_id
_entity_poly.type
_entity_poly.pdbx_seq_one_letter_code
_entity_poly.pdbx_strand_id
1 'polypeptide(L)'
;MAEFTIPSPLKFLVSNIKQIVTIQLNNENYAIWRLQTLKLFSANGFEGYLTGSQISPADESFADFRLWKLVDQNLVSALFSTISPGILPYILNLTTAHEIWTTLEGRLQPTNRSRVIQLKNELHNVTMGDSSMQQYLAQVKSIVDNIAVAGSKVETEDILHYILNGLPAVYNSLKTSI
;
A
#
# COMPACT_ATOMS: atom_id res chain seq x y z
N MET A 1 -40.49 12.66 -4.32
CA MET A 1 -39.32 11.76 -4.15
C MET A 1 -38.19 12.61 -3.62
N ALA A 2 -37.60 12.28 -2.47
CA ALA A 2 -36.46 13.04 -1.97
C ALA A 2 -35.26 12.83 -2.91
N GLU A 3 -34.71 13.90 -3.47
CA GLU A 3 -33.46 13.83 -4.23
C GLU A 3 -32.33 13.43 -3.28
N PHE A 4 -31.77 12.24 -3.49
CA PHE A 4 -30.57 11.84 -2.76
C PHE A 4 -29.40 12.70 -3.24
N THR A 5 -29.05 13.71 -2.43
CA THR A 5 -27.91 14.57 -2.72
C THR A 5 -26.63 13.87 -2.28
N ILE A 6 -25.70 13.67 -3.22
CA ILE A 6 -24.39 13.09 -2.93
C ILE A 6 -23.65 14.01 -1.93
N PRO A 7 -23.20 13.49 -0.77
CA PRO A 7 -22.48 14.29 0.23
C PRO A 7 -21.23 14.98 -0.34
N SER A 8 -20.98 16.24 0.03
CA SER A 8 -19.78 16.96 -0.41
C SER A 8 -18.45 16.24 -0.13
N PRO A 9 -18.26 15.59 1.05
CA PRO A 9 -17.05 14.80 1.31
C PRO A 9 -16.87 13.64 0.33
N LEU A 10 -17.98 13.01 -0.08
CA LEU A 10 -17.93 11.90 -1.04
C LEU A 10 -17.53 12.40 -2.43
N LYS A 11 -18.08 13.54 -2.88
CA LYS A 11 -17.67 14.17 -4.14
C LYS A 11 -16.18 14.51 -4.12
N PHE A 12 -15.70 15.12 -3.05
CA PHE A 12 -14.29 15.45 -2.90
C PHE A 12 -13.42 14.19 -3.00
N LEU A 13 -13.75 13.13 -2.26
CA LEU A 13 -12.98 11.88 -2.28
C LEU A 13 -12.93 11.28 -3.67
N VAL A 14 -14.08 11.08 -4.31
CA VAL A 14 -14.16 10.43 -5.64
C VAL A 14 -13.41 11.24 -6.70
N SER A 15 -13.51 12.58 -6.66
CA SER A 15 -12.82 13.44 -7.63
C SER A 15 -11.31 13.52 -7.42
N ASN A 16 -10.81 13.36 -6.19
CA ASN A 16 -9.40 13.55 -5.86
C ASN A 16 -8.63 12.25 -5.59
N ILE A 17 -9.30 11.10 -5.55
CA ILE A 17 -8.66 9.83 -5.15
C ILE A 17 -7.45 9.48 -6.01
N LYS A 18 -7.49 9.69 -7.33
CA LYS A 18 -6.34 9.41 -8.22
C LYS A 18 -5.17 10.39 -8.04
N GLN A 19 -5.42 11.58 -7.51
CA GLN A 19 -4.37 12.55 -7.21
C GLN A 19 -3.70 12.25 -5.88
N ILE A 20 -4.43 11.64 -4.94
CA ILE A 20 -3.95 11.33 -3.59
C ILE A 20 -3.32 9.92 -3.54
N VAL A 21 -3.98 8.95 -4.19
CA VAL A 21 -3.48 7.59 -4.41
C VAL A 21 -2.84 7.55 -5.80
N THR A 22 -1.63 8.10 -5.88
CA THR A 22 -0.92 8.34 -7.15
C THR A 22 -0.43 7.06 -7.83
N ILE A 23 -0.18 6.00 -7.04
CA ILE A 23 0.30 4.71 -7.55
C ILE A 23 -0.84 3.69 -7.44
N GLN A 24 -1.15 3.04 -8.56
CA GLN A 24 -2.13 1.97 -8.56
C GLN A 24 -1.64 0.78 -7.73
N LEU A 25 -2.54 0.17 -6.97
CA LEU A 25 -2.27 -1.01 -6.17
C LEU A 25 -1.75 -2.15 -7.04
N ASN A 26 -0.60 -2.69 -6.67
CA ASN A 26 -0.02 -3.91 -7.20
C ASN A 26 0.50 -4.80 -6.05
N ASN A 27 1.20 -5.89 -6.37
CA ASN A 27 1.69 -6.83 -5.35
C ASN A 27 2.86 -6.29 -4.51
N GLU A 28 3.47 -5.18 -4.89
CA GLU A 28 4.71 -4.66 -4.32
C GLU A 28 4.48 -3.42 -3.44
N ASN A 29 3.41 -2.65 -3.68
CA ASN A 29 3.16 -1.37 -3.04
C ASN A 29 1.96 -1.36 -2.08
N TYR A 30 1.46 -2.54 -1.69
CA TYR A 30 0.27 -2.68 -0.85
C TYR A 30 0.32 -1.81 0.40
N ALA A 31 1.47 -1.74 1.08
CA ALA A 31 1.60 -0.95 2.31
C ALA A 31 1.35 0.56 2.09
N ILE A 32 1.93 1.14 1.04
CA ILE A 32 1.73 2.55 0.68
C ILE A 32 0.28 2.78 0.26
N TRP A 33 -0.25 1.95 -0.64
CA TRP A 33 -1.62 2.07 -1.13
C TRP A 33 -2.65 2.00 0.01
N ARG A 34 -2.48 1.03 0.92
CA ARG A 34 -3.35 0.84 2.09
C ARG A 34 -3.32 2.08 2.97
N LEU A 35 -2.12 2.61 3.25
CA LEU A 35 -1.96 3.80 4.09
C LEU A 35 -2.63 5.03 3.47
N GLN A 36 -2.41 5.30 2.18
CA GLN A 36 -2.99 6.45 1.48
C GLN A 36 -4.51 6.36 1.40
N THR A 37 -5.03 5.19 1.01
CA THR A 37 -6.47 4.94 0.88
C THR A 37 -7.17 5.06 2.23
N LEU A 38 -6.64 4.40 3.27
CA LEU A 38 -7.22 4.48 4.61
C LEU A 38 -7.25 5.93 5.12
N LYS A 39 -6.15 6.67 4.99
CA LYS A 39 -6.08 8.08 5.41
C LYS A 39 -7.08 8.95 4.66
N LEU A 40 -7.23 8.76 3.35
CA LEU A 40 -8.19 9.50 2.53
C LEU A 40 -9.64 9.25 2.98
N PHE A 41 -9.99 7.99 3.20
CA PHE A 41 -11.34 7.61 3.64
C PHE A 41 -11.61 8.13 5.05
N SER A 42 -10.64 8.01 5.96
CA SER A 42 -10.74 8.51 7.34
C SER A 42 -10.93 10.02 7.38
N ALA A 43 -10.14 10.77 6.61
CA ALA A 43 -10.23 12.23 6.54
C ALA A 43 -11.58 12.74 6.00
N ASN A 44 -12.33 11.90 5.28
CA ASN A 44 -13.64 12.24 4.72
C ASN A 44 -14.81 11.54 5.44
N GLY A 45 -14.55 10.84 6.56
CA GLY A 45 -15.59 10.18 7.35
C GLY A 45 -16.11 8.85 6.79
N PHE A 46 -15.37 8.22 5.88
CA PHE A 46 -15.78 6.97 5.20
C PHE A 46 -14.99 5.73 5.64
N GLU A 47 -14.09 5.84 6.62
CA GLU A 47 -13.33 4.70 7.17
C GLU A 47 -14.25 3.54 7.61
N GLY A 48 -15.44 3.86 8.11
CA GLY A 48 -16.40 2.84 8.55
C GLY A 48 -16.88 1.90 7.45
N TYR A 49 -16.91 2.36 6.19
CA TYR A 49 -17.25 1.52 5.03
C TYR A 49 -16.14 0.53 4.68
N LEU A 50 -14.88 0.84 5.01
CA LEU A 50 -13.75 -0.07 4.81
C LEU A 50 -13.65 -1.08 5.95
N THR A 51 -13.76 -0.59 7.19
CA THR A 51 -13.57 -1.40 8.42
C THR A 51 -14.78 -2.25 8.77
N GLY A 52 -15.95 -1.96 8.19
CA GLY A 52 -17.21 -2.62 8.52
C GLY A 52 -17.90 -2.07 9.78
N SER A 53 -17.35 -1.01 10.39
CA SER A 53 -18.02 -0.32 11.51
C SER A 53 -19.25 0.46 11.07
N GLN A 54 -19.32 0.88 9.80
CA GLN A 54 -20.54 1.43 9.21
C GLN A 54 -21.40 0.30 8.62
N ILE A 55 -22.28 -0.25 9.44
CA ILE A 55 -23.13 -1.39 9.10
C ILE A 55 -24.22 -0.96 8.09
N SER A 56 -24.49 -1.83 7.11
CA SER A 56 -25.64 -1.66 6.21
C SER A 56 -26.95 -1.71 7.01
N PRO A 57 -27.87 -0.74 6.82
CA PRO A 57 -29.21 -0.84 7.40
C PRO A 57 -29.89 -2.14 6.98
N ALA A 58 -30.62 -2.77 7.92
CA ALA A 58 -31.19 -4.11 7.73
C ALA A 58 -32.41 -4.14 6.80
N ASP A 59 -33.15 -3.03 6.69
CA ASP A 59 -34.34 -2.94 5.84
C ASP A 59 -34.04 -2.09 4.60
N GLU A 60 -34.04 -2.79 3.47
CA GLU A 60 -33.71 -2.27 2.13
C GLU A 60 -34.72 -1.24 1.60
N SER A 61 -35.91 -1.19 2.21
CA SER A 61 -37.01 -0.31 1.80
C SER A 61 -36.81 1.12 2.29
N PHE A 62 -35.96 1.33 3.30
CA PHE A 62 -35.75 2.64 3.90
C PHE A 62 -34.81 3.55 3.09
N ALA A 63 -35.00 4.86 3.26
CA ALA A 63 -34.14 5.87 2.67
C ALA A 63 -32.68 5.72 3.11
N ASP A 64 -32.46 5.29 4.35
CA ASP A 64 -31.13 5.12 4.94
C ASP A 64 -30.34 4.01 4.24
N PHE A 65 -30.98 2.88 3.87
CA PHE A 65 -30.33 1.83 3.09
C PHE A 65 -29.92 2.34 1.71
N ARG A 66 -30.81 3.06 1.03
CA ARG A 66 -30.51 3.64 -0.30
C ARG A 66 -29.36 4.64 -0.24
N LEU A 67 -29.31 5.47 0.80
CA LEU A 67 -28.20 6.40 1.02
C LEU A 67 -26.90 5.65 1.31
N TRP A 68 -26.92 4.68 2.22
CA TRP A 68 -25.75 3.87 2.55
C TRP A 68 -25.19 3.18 1.31
N LYS A 69 -26.08 2.55 0.51
CA LYS A 69 -25.73 1.88 -0.75
C LYS A 69 -25.17 2.87 -1.78
N LEU A 70 -25.77 4.05 -1.92
CA LEU A 70 -25.25 5.09 -2.80
C LEU A 70 -23.82 5.49 -2.43
N VAL A 71 -23.55 5.69 -1.14
CA VAL A 71 -22.20 6.03 -0.64
C VAL A 71 -21.25 4.88 -0.91
N ASP A 72 -21.58 3.67 -0.48
CA ASP A 72 -20.75 2.47 -0.65
C ASP A 72 -20.38 2.24 -2.12
N GLN A 73 -21.33 2.33 -3.04
CA GLN A 73 -21.06 2.10 -4.47
C GLN A 73 -20.16 3.17 -5.10
N ASN A 74 -20.22 4.41 -4.63
CA ASN A 74 -19.26 5.45 -5.05
C ASN A 74 -17.86 5.15 -4.51
N LEU A 75 -17.75 4.68 -3.27
CA LEU A 75 -16.48 4.28 -2.66
C LEU A 75 -15.89 3.05 -3.36
N VAL A 76 -16.71 2.08 -3.74
CA VAL A 76 -16.32 0.93 -4.57
C VAL A 76 -15.73 1.43 -5.90
N SER A 77 -16.44 2.30 -6.62
CA SER A 77 -15.95 2.87 -7.87
C SER A 77 -14.59 3.60 -7.69
N ALA A 78 -14.47 4.37 -6.60
CA ALA A 78 -13.23 5.05 -6.25
C ALA A 78 -12.08 4.04 -6.01
N LEU A 79 -12.32 2.98 -5.22
CA LEU A 79 -11.34 1.91 -4.97
C LEU A 79 -10.89 1.25 -6.27
N PHE A 80 -11.82 0.81 -7.13
CA PHE A 80 -11.51 0.21 -8.42
C PHE A 80 -10.58 1.09 -9.28
N SER A 81 -10.77 2.42 -9.21
CA SER A 81 -9.96 3.37 -9.96
C SER A 81 -8.49 3.45 -9.52
N THR A 82 -8.18 2.95 -8.33
CA THR A 82 -6.83 2.91 -7.73
C THR A 82 -6.17 1.54 -7.84
N ILE A 83 -6.82 0.54 -8.43
CA ILE A 83 -6.34 -0.84 -8.46
C ILE A 83 -5.83 -1.19 -9.85
N SER A 84 -4.63 -1.78 -9.93
CA SER A 84 -4.07 -2.19 -11.21
C SER A 84 -4.82 -3.39 -11.80
N PRO A 85 -4.85 -3.55 -13.14
CA PRO A 85 -5.54 -4.66 -13.79
C PRO A 85 -5.14 -6.05 -13.29
N GLY A 86 -3.89 -6.24 -12.83
CA GLY A 86 -3.40 -7.51 -12.32
C GLY A 86 -4.06 -7.96 -11.00
N ILE A 87 -4.70 -7.05 -10.27
CA ILE A 87 -5.37 -7.33 -8.99
C ILE A 87 -6.90 -7.46 -9.15
N LEU A 88 -7.47 -6.85 -10.20
CA LEU A 88 -8.92 -6.85 -10.47
C LEU A 88 -9.60 -8.23 -10.44
N PRO A 89 -9.00 -9.32 -10.96
CA PRO A 89 -9.63 -10.64 -10.92
C PRO A 89 -9.99 -11.13 -9.52
N TYR A 90 -9.32 -10.62 -8.48
CA TYR A 90 -9.55 -11.04 -7.09
C TYR A 90 -10.75 -10.35 -6.44
N ILE A 91 -11.25 -9.26 -7.03
CA ILE A 91 -12.30 -8.42 -6.44
C ILE A 91 -13.51 -8.23 -7.37
N LEU A 92 -13.50 -8.85 -8.55
CA LEU A 92 -14.51 -8.66 -9.60
C LEU A 92 -15.95 -8.97 -9.13
N ASN A 93 -16.11 -9.96 -8.25
CA ASN A 93 -17.42 -10.42 -7.79
C ASN A 93 -17.83 -9.81 -6.43
N LEU A 94 -17.03 -8.89 -5.89
CA LEU A 94 -17.29 -8.27 -4.60
C LEU A 94 -18.13 -7.01 -4.80
N THR A 95 -19.08 -6.79 -3.90
CA THR A 95 -20.13 -5.80 -4.11
C THR A 95 -19.99 -4.59 -3.21
N THR A 96 -19.35 -4.74 -2.05
CA THR A 96 -19.19 -3.66 -1.06
C THR A 96 -17.75 -3.22 -0.91
N ALA A 97 -17.54 -1.98 -0.46
CA ALA A 97 -16.21 -1.46 -0.18
C ALA A 97 -15.49 -2.29 0.89
N HIS A 98 -16.23 -2.79 1.88
CA HIS A 98 -15.73 -3.64 2.96
C HIS A 98 -15.20 -4.99 2.44
N GLU A 99 -15.96 -5.67 1.58
CA GLU A 99 -15.54 -6.96 0.99
C GLU A 99 -14.24 -6.79 0.18
N ILE A 100 -14.17 -5.73 -0.63
CA ILE A 100 -12.99 -5.42 -1.43
C ILE A 100 -11.79 -5.17 -0.51
N TRP A 101 -11.97 -4.30 0.49
CA TRP A 101 -10.90 -3.92 1.43
C TRP A 101 -10.33 -5.14 2.18
N THR A 102 -11.20 -5.95 2.76
CA THR A 102 -10.81 -7.13 3.54
C THR A 102 -10.20 -8.23 2.69
N THR A 103 -10.70 -8.44 1.47
CA THR A 103 -10.13 -9.42 0.53
C THR A 103 -8.72 -9.01 0.09
N LEU A 104 -8.52 -7.73 -0.23
CA LEU A 104 -7.20 -7.21 -0.57
C LEU A 104 -6.23 -7.32 0.61
N GLU A 105 -6.68 -6.99 1.82
CA GLU A 105 -5.86 -7.14 3.03
C GLU A 105 -5.45 -8.60 3.27
N GLY A 106 -6.40 -9.53 3.24
CA GLY A 106 -6.13 -10.96 3.43
C GLY A 106 -5.16 -11.54 2.40
N ARG A 107 -5.19 -11.03 1.16
CA ARG A 107 -4.35 -11.53 0.06
C ARG A 107 -2.97 -10.88 0.00
N LEU A 108 -2.90 -9.57 0.12
CA LEU A 108 -1.69 -8.80 -0.15
C LEU A 108 -0.84 -8.57 1.11
N GLN A 109 -1.45 -8.54 2.30
CA GLN A 109 -0.70 -8.33 3.53
C GLN A 109 0.30 -9.46 3.84
N PRO A 110 -0.05 -10.75 3.72
CA PRO A 110 0.93 -11.83 3.91
C PRO A 110 2.05 -11.78 2.88
N THR A 111 1.71 -11.54 1.61
CA THR A 111 2.67 -11.40 0.51
C THR A 111 3.65 -10.25 0.76
N ASN A 112 3.15 -9.08 1.19
CA ASN A 112 3.95 -7.93 1.55
C ASN A 112 4.91 -8.24 2.71
N ARG A 113 4.45 -8.96 3.75
CA ARG A 113 5.31 -9.39 4.87
C ARG A 113 6.44 -10.30 4.39
N SER A 114 6.14 -11.29 3.57
CA SER A 114 7.15 -12.18 2.98
C SER A 114 8.15 -11.42 2.12
N ARG A 115 7.69 -10.45 1.33
CA ARG A 115 8.54 -9.59 0.50
C ARG A 115 9.51 -8.75 1.35
N VAL A 116 9.05 -8.18 2.46
CA VAL A 116 9.92 -7.46 3.40
C VAL A 116 11.01 -8.38 3.96
N ILE A 117 10.68 -9.60 4.35
CA ILE A 117 11.66 -10.58 4.85
C ILE A 117 12.69 -10.92 3.77
N GLN A 118 12.22 -11.21 2.55
CA GLN A 118 13.10 -11.50 1.41
C GLN A 118 14.06 -10.35 1.12
N LEU A 119 13.56 -9.11 1.09
CA LEU A 119 14.38 -7.92 0.87
C LEU A 119 15.42 -7.70 1.97
N LYS A 120 15.04 -7.91 3.23
CA LYS A 120 16.00 -7.81 4.35
C LYS A 120 17.09 -8.88 4.27
N ASN A 121 16.74 -10.09 3.84
CA ASN A 121 17.72 -11.15 3.59
C ASN A 121 18.62 -10.81 2.39
N GLU A 122 18.06 -10.22 1.34
CA GLU A 122 18.83 -9.75 0.18
C GLU A 122 19.82 -8.67 0.60
N LEU A 123 19.38 -7.69 1.40
CA LEU A 123 20.23 -6.64 1.96
C LEU A 123 21.35 -7.21 2.85
N HIS A 124 21.05 -8.21 3.67
CA HIS A 124 22.04 -8.84 4.54
C HIS A 124 23.15 -9.56 3.75
N ASN A 125 22.80 -10.18 2.62
CA ASN A 125 23.71 -10.99 1.81
C ASN A 125 24.29 -10.21 0.62
N VAL A 126 24.01 -8.92 0.50
CA VAL A 126 24.49 -8.11 -0.62
C VAL A 126 26.01 -7.94 -0.53
N THR A 127 26.72 -8.26 -1.60
CA THR A 127 28.18 -8.12 -1.67
C THR A 127 28.56 -7.39 -2.96
N MET A 128 29.68 -6.67 -2.93
CA MET A 128 30.17 -5.97 -4.12
C MET A 128 30.57 -6.95 -5.22
N GLY A 129 31.14 -8.10 -4.85
CA GLY A 129 31.66 -9.09 -5.79
C GLY A 129 32.63 -8.44 -6.79
N ASP A 130 32.40 -8.70 -8.08
CA ASP A 130 33.16 -8.11 -9.19
C ASP A 130 32.56 -6.79 -9.70
N SER A 131 31.51 -6.27 -9.04
CA SER A 131 30.86 -5.02 -9.43
C SER A 131 31.71 -3.81 -9.04
N SER A 132 31.52 -2.68 -9.72
CA SER A 132 32.10 -1.41 -9.26
C SER A 132 31.43 -0.92 -7.97
N MET A 133 32.11 -0.07 -7.19
CA MET A 133 31.57 0.52 -5.96
C MET A 133 30.24 1.24 -6.24
N GLN A 134 30.14 1.94 -7.36
CA GLN A 134 28.92 2.66 -7.74
C GLN A 134 27.74 1.70 -8.00
N GLN A 135 28.00 0.58 -8.71
CA GLN A 135 26.97 -0.44 -8.97
C GLN A 135 26.52 -1.10 -7.67
N TYR A 136 27.46 -1.44 -6.78
CA TYR A 136 27.16 -2.01 -5.48
C TYR A 136 26.29 -1.09 -4.62
N LEU A 137 26.67 0.18 -4.48
CA LEU A 137 25.88 1.15 -3.71
C LEU A 137 24.50 1.40 -4.34
N ALA A 138 24.39 1.40 -5.67
CA ALA A 138 23.10 1.48 -6.36
C ALA A 138 22.20 0.26 -6.08
N GLN A 139 22.78 -0.95 -6.02
CA GLN A 139 22.05 -2.16 -5.65
C GLN A 139 21.55 -2.09 -4.20
N VAL A 140 22.42 -1.73 -3.25
CA VAL A 140 22.03 -1.55 -1.84
C VAL A 140 20.89 -0.54 -1.74
N LYS A 141 21.02 0.62 -2.41
CA LYS A 141 19.98 1.64 -2.44
C LYS A 141 18.66 1.12 -3.00
N SER A 142 18.69 0.38 -4.09
CA SER A 142 17.50 -0.23 -4.69
C SER A 142 16.78 -1.17 -3.72
N ILE A 143 17.54 -2.01 -3.00
CA ILE A 143 16.96 -2.92 -1.99
C ILE A 143 16.32 -2.11 -0.85
N VAL A 144 17.01 -1.09 -0.33
CA VAL A 144 16.49 -0.22 0.74
C VAL A 144 15.23 0.52 0.30
N ASP A 145 15.22 1.08 -0.91
CA ASP A 145 14.06 1.78 -1.48
C ASP A 145 12.87 0.81 -1.62
N ASN A 146 13.10 -0.44 -2.04
CA ASN A 146 12.06 -1.47 -2.10
C ASN A 146 11.53 -1.88 -0.72
N ILE A 147 12.38 -1.90 0.32
CA ILE A 147 11.95 -2.13 1.71
C ILE A 147 11.01 -0.99 2.16
N ALA A 148 11.34 0.26 1.81
CA ALA A 148 10.52 1.43 2.08
C ALA A 148 9.15 1.35 1.37
N VAL A 149 9.14 0.95 0.09
CA VAL A 149 7.90 0.76 -0.69
C VAL A 149 7.01 -0.32 -0.07
N ALA A 150 7.60 -1.39 0.45
CA ALA A 150 6.89 -2.45 1.17
C ALA A 150 6.43 -2.03 2.60
N GLY A 151 6.65 -0.77 2.99
CA GLY A 151 6.20 -0.18 4.25
C GLY A 151 7.07 -0.50 5.45
N SER A 152 8.33 -0.90 5.24
CA SER A 152 9.29 -1.12 6.32
C SER A 152 10.45 -0.12 6.21
N LYS A 153 11.26 -0.02 7.26
CA LYS A 153 12.45 0.85 7.27
C LYS A 153 13.66 0.08 7.77
N VAL A 154 14.83 0.51 7.34
CA VAL A 154 16.14 0.07 7.82
C VAL A 154 16.85 1.32 8.32
N GLU A 155 17.40 1.26 9.53
CA GLU A 155 18.10 2.41 10.10
C GLU A 155 19.41 2.67 9.34
N THR A 156 19.85 3.93 9.29
CA THR A 156 21.05 4.30 8.52
C THR A 156 22.30 3.58 9.02
N GLU A 157 22.41 3.35 10.33
CA GLU A 157 23.51 2.60 10.95
C GLU A 157 23.55 1.14 10.46
N ASP A 158 22.39 0.48 10.36
CA ASP A 158 22.28 -0.88 9.81
C ASP A 158 22.67 -0.91 8.32
N ILE A 159 22.23 0.09 7.55
CA ILE A 159 22.59 0.20 6.13
C ILE A 159 24.11 0.31 5.97
N LEU A 160 24.76 1.16 6.77
CA LEU A 160 26.22 1.30 6.77
C LEU A 160 26.91 -0.03 7.15
N HIS A 161 26.39 -0.73 8.15
CA HIS A 161 26.92 -2.03 8.56
C HIS A 161 26.84 -3.06 7.42
N TYR A 162 25.71 -3.16 6.71
CA TYR A 162 25.56 -4.04 5.56
C TYR A 162 26.51 -3.66 4.41
N ILE A 163 26.66 -2.37 4.12
CA ILE A 163 27.60 -1.88 3.12
C ILE A 163 29.03 -2.31 3.45
N LEU A 164 29.50 -2.03 4.67
CA LEU A 164 30.86 -2.35 5.09
C LEU A 164 31.13 -3.86 5.08
N ASN A 165 30.15 -4.68 5.47
CA ASN A 165 30.28 -6.13 5.45
C ASN A 165 30.38 -6.69 4.02
N GLY A 166 29.64 -6.12 3.06
CA GLY A 166 29.66 -6.57 1.66
C GLY A 166 30.88 -6.11 0.83
N LEU A 167 31.74 -5.25 1.38
CA LEU A 167 32.96 -4.80 0.69
C LEU A 167 34.07 -5.87 0.68
N PRO A 168 34.83 -5.99 -0.43
CA PRO A 168 35.99 -6.88 -0.52
C PRO A 168 37.11 -6.49 0.45
N ALA A 169 38.02 -7.44 0.70
CA ALA A 169 39.15 -7.26 1.63
C ALA A 169 40.06 -6.07 1.29
N VAL A 170 40.10 -5.65 0.02
CA VAL A 170 40.86 -4.48 -0.45
C VAL A 170 40.43 -3.19 0.26
N TYR A 171 39.18 -3.13 0.77
CA TYR A 171 38.65 -1.97 1.49
C TYR A 171 38.70 -2.11 3.01
N ASN A 172 39.43 -3.09 3.57
CA ASN A 172 39.48 -3.33 5.01
C ASN A 172 40.03 -2.13 5.81
N SER A 173 40.94 -1.33 5.24
CA SER A 173 41.43 -0.10 5.87
C SER A 173 40.31 0.91 6.11
N LEU A 174 39.31 0.94 5.22
CA LEU A 174 38.12 1.78 5.35
C LEU A 174 37.18 1.23 6.43
N LYS A 175 37.05 -0.10 6.55
CA LYS A 175 36.24 -0.75 7.59
C LYS A 175 36.75 -0.48 9.01
N THR A 176 38.07 -0.30 9.19
CA THR A 176 38.69 -0.05 10.50
C THR A 176 38.76 1.42 10.90
N SER A 177 38.42 2.35 10.01
CA SER A 177 38.59 3.81 10.22
C SER A 177 37.29 4.55 10.54
N ILE A 178 36.16 3.85 10.54
CA ILE A 178 34.80 4.35 10.82
C ILE A 178 34.34 3.71 12.13
#